data_AF-A0A4R2R970-F1
#
_entry.id   AF-A0A4R2R970-F1
#
_cell.length_a   1.000
_cell.length_b   1.000
_cell.length_c   1.000
_cell.angle_alpha   90.00
_cell.angle_beta   90.00
_cell.angle_gamma   90.00
#
_symmetry.space_group_name_H-M   'P 1'
#
loop_
_entity.id
_entity.type
_entity.pdbx_description
1 polymer ?
#
loop_
_entity_poly.entity_id
_entity_poly.type
_entity_poly.pdbx_seq_one_letter_code
_entity_poly.pdbx_strand_id
1 'polypeptide(L)'
;MKRLLYLAYYLRRMNWDLLRRFMRHVEARNGISPSRQVVAMVVNSLRYNVSPLEVYQFGFFGADKVEKSRWAGTGTMYEFQRRANPPGERSILDDKRKFHDAYRRFFRHEVVTLPEMEADRTLAARMLERHAELVFKPARGNCGIGLVFAASAKLKAENLPDWMRARGFDLVEESIRQHPDLQALSPSAVNTVRIFTCLDSSGRCRILGCRLRISVNSSVDNMAAGNLAAPVDEVTGRVCGPGVYSDITKTPEPVHPVTGVPIEGFQIPYWPEALALVREAAALHPQNRSIGWDIVITPDGPGLIEGNHDWCKLVWQLPIGQGLKHMLEECA
;
A
#
# COMPACT_ATOMS: atom_id res chain seq x y z
N MET A 1 -8.30 -28.61 5.99
CA MET A 1 -6.82 -28.67 6.09
C MET A 1 -6.13 -27.32 5.88
N LYS A 2 -6.32 -26.60 4.76
CA LYS A 2 -5.64 -25.31 4.49
C LYS A 2 -5.82 -24.25 5.58
N ARG A 3 -7.05 -24.04 6.08
CA ARG A 3 -7.34 -23.01 7.10
C ARG A 3 -6.67 -23.27 8.46
N LEU A 4 -6.44 -24.53 8.82
CA LEU A 4 -5.67 -24.87 10.03
C LEU A 4 -4.19 -24.48 9.86
N LEU A 5 -3.62 -24.72 8.67
CA LEU A 5 -2.26 -24.30 8.34
C LEU A 5 -2.14 -22.77 8.35
N TYR A 6 -3.12 -22.05 7.83
CA TYR A 6 -3.17 -20.58 7.90
C TYR A 6 -3.23 -20.08 9.33
N LEU A 7 -4.10 -20.65 10.17
CA LEU A 7 -4.18 -20.27 11.57
C LEU A 7 -2.85 -20.52 12.31
N ALA A 8 -2.23 -21.69 12.11
CA ALA A 8 -0.92 -21.99 12.68
C ALA A 8 0.16 -20.99 12.22
N TYR A 9 0.16 -20.62 10.93
CA TYR A 9 1.03 -19.60 10.39
C TYR A 9 0.79 -18.23 11.03
N TYR A 10 -0.47 -17.81 11.18
CA TYR A 10 -0.82 -16.53 11.81
C TYR A 10 -0.35 -16.47 13.25
N LEU A 11 -0.58 -17.52 14.04
CA LEU A 11 -0.12 -17.59 15.43
C LEU A 11 1.41 -17.54 15.53
N ARG A 12 2.12 -18.18 14.61
CA ARG A 12 3.59 -18.14 14.55
C ARG A 12 4.14 -16.75 14.21
N ARG A 13 3.47 -15.99 13.34
CA ARG A 13 3.90 -14.66 12.87
C ARG A 13 3.20 -13.51 13.60
N MET A 14 2.48 -13.79 14.68
CA MET A 14 1.60 -12.84 15.34
C MET A 14 2.37 -11.69 15.99
N ASN A 15 1.83 -10.47 15.86
CA ASN A 15 2.20 -9.37 16.75
C ASN A 15 1.41 -9.48 18.06
N TRP A 16 1.99 -10.17 19.05
CA TRP A 16 1.35 -10.46 20.32
C TRP A 16 1.11 -9.23 21.19
N ASP A 17 1.94 -8.18 21.07
CA ASP A 17 1.74 -6.93 21.80
C ASP A 17 0.52 -6.17 21.27
N LEU A 18 0.42 -6.07 19.94
CA LEU A 18 -0.73 -5.46 19.28
C LEU A 18 -2.01 -6.22 19.58
N LEU A 19 -1.98 -7.55 19.50
CA LEU A 19 -3.13 -8.38 19.83
C LEU A 19 -3.59 -8.17 21.28
N ARG A 20 -2.66 -8.18 22.24
CA ARG A 20 -2.99 -7.91 23.66
C ARG A 20 -3.59 -6.52 23.85
N ARG A 21 -3.10 -5.52 23.12
CA ARG A 21 -3.68 -4.17 23.14
C ARG A 21 -5.12 -4.17 22.63
N PHE A 22 -5.39 -4.81 21.50
CA PHE A 22 -6.74 -4.91 20.93
C PHE A 22 -7.69 -5.69 21.85
N MET A 23 -7.21 -6.77 22.46
CA MET A 23 -8.00 -7.56 23.41
C MET A 23 -8.47 -6.73 24.60
N ARG A 24 -7.56 -5.95 25.22
CA ARG A 24 -7.90 -5.05 26.32
C ARG A 24 -8.87 -3.96 25.88
N HIS A 25 -8.70 -3.41 24.68
CA HIS A 25 -9.61 -2.41 24.15
C HIS A 25 -11.04 -2.94 23.98
N VAL A 26 -11.20 -4.13 23.40
CA VAL A 26 -12.51 -4.78 23.24
C VAL A 26 -13.12 -5.19 24.57
N GLU A 27 -12.31 -5.66 25.52
CA GLU A 27 -12.79 -5.96 26.87
C GLU A 27 -13.34 -4.70 27.55
N ALA A 28 -12.58 -3.60 27.53
CA ALA A 28 -12.99 -2.33 28.13
C ALA A 28 -14.22 -1.71 27.45
N ARG A 29 -14.30 -1.78 26.12
CA ARG A 29 -15.34 -1.11 25.33
C ARG A 29 -16.62 -1.94 25.17
N ASN A 30 -16.51 -3.26 25.07
CA ASN A 30 -17.62 -4.16 24.75
C ASN A 30 -17.95 -5.16 25.87
N GLY A 31 -17.16 -5.22 26.94
CA GLY A 31 -17.37 -6.18 28.04
C GLY A 31 -17.11 -7.64 27.66
N ILE A 32 -16.38 -7.90 26.58
CA ILE A 32 -16.12 -9.26 26.10
C ILE A 32 -14.85 -9.80 26.75
N SER A 33 -14.99 -10.85 27.55
CA SER A 33 -13.86 -11.45 28.27
C SER A 33 -12.77 -12.01 27.33
N PRO A 34 -11.49 -12.01 27.76
CA PRO A 34 -10.37 -12.53 26.96
C PRO A 34 -10.58 -13.96 26.45
N SER A 35 -11.18 -14.84 27.26
CA SER A 35 -11.46 -16.23 26.86
C SER A 35 -12.46 -16.32 25.70
N ARG A 36 -13.55 -15.53 25.75
CA ARG A 36 -14.52 -15.44 24.65
C ARG A 36 -13.88 -14.87 23.39
N GLN A 37 -12.97 -13.90 23.54
CA GLN A 37 -12.23 -13.35 22.41
C GLN A 37 -11.29 -14.38 21.77
N VAL A 38 -10.58 -15.20 22.54
CA VAL A 38 -9.73 -16.27 22.00
C VAL A 38 -10.53 -17.29 21.20
N VAL A 39 -11.68 -17.74 21.74
CA VAL A 39 -12.58 -18.64 21.02
C VAL A 39 -13.07 -17.98 19.73
N ALA A 40 -13.50 -16.71 19.80
CA ALA A 40 -13.95 -15.96 18.63
C ALA A 40 -12.84 -15.85 17.57
N MET A 41 -11.59 -15.56 17.94
CA MET A 41 -10.48 -15.48 17.01
C MET A 41 -10.29 -16.79 16.23
N VAL A 42 -10.26 -17.92 16.94
CA VAL A 42 -10.08 -19.25 16.32
C VAL A 42 -11.27 -19.57 15.41
N VAL A 43 -12.50 -19.44 15.91
CA VAL A 43 -13.72 -19.76 15.14
C VAL A 43 -13.83 -18.89 13.89
N ASN A 44 -13.63 -17.57 14.02
CA ASN A 44 -13.73 -16.67 12.87
C ASN A 44 -12.58 -16.86 11.88
N SER A 45 -11.35 -17.12 12.34
CA SER A 45 -10.22 -17.42 11.45
C SER A 45 -10.50 -18.67 10.60
N LEU A 46 -11.02 -19.73 11.24
CA LEU A 46 -11.35 -20.98 10.54
C LEU A 46 -12.60 -20.86 9.66
N ARG A 47 -13.60 -20.06 10.06
CA ARG A 47 -14.86 -19.93 9.31
C ARG A 47 -14.78 -18.95 8.15
N TYR A 48 -14.19 -17.78 8.37
CA TYR A 48 -14.20 -16.64 7.43
C TYR A 48 -12.83 -16.40 6.75
N ASN A 49 -11.81 -17.21 7.07
CA ASN A 49 -10.48 -17.14 6.45
C ASN A 49 -9.79 -15.77 6.66
N VAL A 50 -9.94 -15.26 7.89
CA VAL A 50 -9.34 -14.03 8.41
C VAL A 50 -8.19 -14.36 9.37
N SER A 51 -7.28 -13.40 9.58
CA SER A 51 -6.27 -13.51 10.65
C SER A 51 -6.87 -13.12 12.00
N PRO A 52 -6.26 -13.54 13.13
CA PRO A 52 -6.74 -13.16 14.46
C PRO A 52 -6.85 -11.64 14.69
N LEU A 53 -5.91 -10.84 14.19
CA LEU A 53 -5.98 -9.37 14.28
C LEU A 53 -7.15 -8.80 13.46
N GLU A 54 -7.49 -9.40 12.33
CA GLU A 54 -8.59 -8.96 11.47
C GLU A 54 -9.96 -9.12 12.13
N VAL A 55 -10.11 -10.05 13.08
CA VAL A 55 -11.35 -10.17 13.88
C VAL A 55 -11.63 -8.86 14.64
N TYR A 56 -10.58 -8.19 15.09
CA TYR A 56 -10.68 -6.88 15.74
C TYR A 56 -10.86 -5.77 14.71
N GLN A 57 -9.99 -5.74 13.70
CA GLN A 57 -9.94 -4.65 12.71
C GLN A 57 -11.23 -4.56 11.88
N PHE A 58 -11.88 -5.69 11.59
CA PHE A 58 -13.16 -5.74 10.88
C PHE A 58 -14.38 -5.68 11.82
N GLY A 59 -14.19 -5.44 13.12
CA GLY A 59 -15.30 -5.26 14.06
C GLY A 59 -16.17 -6.50 14.27
N PHE A 60 -15.62 -7.71 14.13
CA PHE A 60 -16.41 -8.96 14.14
C PHE A 60 -17.16 -9.23 15.45
N PHE A 61 -16.81 -8.58 16.54
CA PHE A 61 -17.53 -8.71 17.80
C PHE A 61 -18.94 -8.08 17.77
N GLY A 62 -19.18 -7.08 16.91
CA GLY A 62 -20.49 -6.46 16.70
C GLY A 62 -21.24 -6.96 15.46
N ALA A 63 -20.60 -7.77 14.61
CA ALA A 63 -21.15 -8.18 13.32
C ALA A 63 -21.85 -9.55 13.37
N ASP A 64 -22.91 -9.71 12.56
CA ASP A 64 -23.58 -11.00 12.36
C ASP A 64 -22.79 -11.91 11.39
N LYS A 65 -23.34 -13.10 11.11
CA LYS A 65 -22.68 -14.08 10.22
C LYS A 65 -22.64 -13.62 8.76
N VAL A 66 -23.66 -12.89 8.31
CA VAL A 66 -23.77 -12.41 6.93
C VAL A 66 -22.72 -11.33 6.71
N GLU A 67 -22.66 -10.36 7.61
CA GLU A 67 -21.70 -9.27 7.55
C GLU A 67 -20.26 -9.80 7.60
N LYS A 68 -19.94 -10.69 8.54
CA LYS A 68 -18.61 -11.34 8.62
C LYS A 68 -18.19 -12.04 7.32
N SER A 69 -19.15 -12.62 6.59
CA SER A 69 -18.86 -13.35 5.35
C SER A 69 -18.46 -12.45 4.18
N ARG A 70 -18.79 -11.15 4.26
CA ARG A 70 -18.48 -10.15 3.23
C ARG A 70 -17.03 -9.65 3.28
N TRP A 71 -16.31 -9.88 4.38
CA TRP A 71 -14.94 -9.39 4.54
C TRP A 71 -13.93 -10.34 3.91
N ALA A 72 -12.98 -9.79 3.15
CA ALA A 72 -11.84 -10.51 2.62
C ALA A 72 -10.66 -10.43 3.61
N GLY A 73 -10.40 -11.53 4.30
CA GLY A 73 -9.26 -11.65 5.22
C GLY A 73 -7.94 -12.03 4.55
N THR A 74 -6.86 -12.11 5.33
CA THR A 74 -5.52 -12.51 4.84
C THR A 74 -5.55 -13.80 4.03
N GLY A 75 -6.25 -14.84 4.51
CA GLY A 75 -6.30 -16.12 3.83
C GLY A 75 -7.06 -16.04 2.50
N THR A 76 -8.17 -15.28 2.49
CA THR A 76 -8.97 -15.04 1.27
C THR A 76 -8.14 -14.30 0.22
N MET A 77 -7.46 -13.23 0.62
CA MET A 77 -6.60 -12.47 -0.27
C MET A 77 -5.44 -13.29 -0.80
N TYR A 78 -4.78 -14.07 0.06
CA TYR A 78 -3.67 -14.92 -0.35
C TYR A 78 -4.09 -15.91 -1.44
N GLU A 79 -5.25 -16.56 -1.28
CA GLU A 79 -5.78 -17.48 -2.29
C GLU A 79 -6.13 -16.75 -3.60
N PHE A 80 -6.81 -15.61 -3.50
CA PHE A 80 -7.17 -14.78 -4.66
C PHE A 80 -5.94 -14.26 -5.42
N GLN A 81 -5.01 -13.61 -4.74
CA GLN A 81 -3.82 -12.97 -5.32
C GLN A 81 -2.87 -13.98 -5.93
N ARG A 82 -2.76 -15.19 -5.37
CA ARG A 82 -1.97 -16.26 -5.99
C ARG A 82 -2.53 -16.76 -7.31
N ARG A 83 -3.86 -16.72 -7.48
CA ARG A 83 -4.52 -17.04 -8.74
C ARG A 83 -4.43 -15.88 -9.72
N ALA A 84 -4.68 -14.66 -9.24
CA ALA A 84 -4.66 -13.45 -10.07
C ALA A 84 -3.26 -13.10 -10.56
N ASN A 85 -2.23 -13.32 -9.73
CA ASN A 85 -0.82 -13.03 -10.02
C ASN A 85 0.02 -14.28 -9.72
N PRO A 86 0.13 -15.22 -10.67
CA PRO A 86 0.86 -16.46 -10.47
C PRO A 86 2.33 -16.22 -10.05
N PRO A 87 2.89 -16.99 -9.09
CA PRO A 87 4.27 -16.80 -8.63
C PRO A 87 5.34 -16.84 -9.73
N GLY A 88 5.12 -17.58 -10.82
CA GLY A 88 6.03 -17.63 -11.96
C GLY A 88 6.04 -16.35 -12.81
N GLU A 89 4.96 -15.57 -12.76
CA GLU A 89 4.70 -14.45 -13.68
C GLU A 89 4.84 -13.07 -13.01
N ARG A 90 4.81 -13.03 -11.68
CA ARG A 90 4.76 -11.78 -10.90
C ARG A 90 6.13 -11.16 -10.58
N SER A 91 7.22 -11.71 -11.10
CA SER A 91 8.57 -11.21 -10.79
C SER A 91 8.78 -9.74 -11.19
N ILE A 92 7.99 -9.26 -12.16
CA ILE A 92 7.95 -7.85 -12.59
C ILE A 92 7.41 -6.91 -11.51
N LEU A 93 6.58 -7.42 -10.59
CA LEU A 93 6.02 -6.69 -9.46
C LEU A 93 6.85 -6.89 -8.18
N ASP A 94 7.66 -7.94 -8.11
CA ASP A 94 8.52 -8.26 -6.96
C ASP A 94 9.90 -7.57 -7.01
N ASP A 95 10.38 -7.23 -8.22
CA ASP A 95 11.69 -6.62 -8.45
C ASP A 95 11.52 -5.20 -9.00
N LYS A 96 11.89 -4.20 -8.21
CA LYS A 96 11.74 -2.77 -8.55
C LYS A 96 12.48 -2.36 -9.81
N ARG A 97 13.58 -3.03 -10.17
CA ARG A 97 14.29 -2.74 -11.43
C ARG A 97 13.45 -3.18 -12.62
N LYS A 98 12.95 -4.43 -12.59
CA LYS A 98 12.06 -4.95 -13.64
C LYS A 98 10.76 -4.14 -13.73
N PHE A 99 10.22 -3.73 -12.58
CA PHE A 99 9.05 -2.87 -12.53
C PHE A 99 9.33 -1.53 -13.20
N HIS A 100 10.41 -0.86 -12.81
CA HIS A 100 10.83 0.40 -13.42
C HIS A 100 11.03 0.25 -14.93
N ASP A 101 11.74 -0.78 -15.39
CA ASP A 101 12.01 -0.98 -16.81
C ASP A 101 10.72 -1.18 -17.62
N ALA A 102 9.77 -1.96 -17.08
CA ALA A 102 8.52 -2.26 -17.74
C ALA A 102 7.51 -1.10 -17.74
N TYR A 103 7.52 -0.30 -16.67
CA TYR A 103 6.55 0.77 -16.45
C TYR A 103 7.17 2.17 -16.57
N ARG A 104 8.41 2.29 -17.06
CA ARG A 104 9.23 3.52 -17.08
C ARG A 104 8.48 4.75 -17.57
N ARG A 105 7.67 4.58 -18.61
CA ARG A 105 6.87 5.65 -19.22
C ARG A 105 5.82 6.27 -18.30
N PHE A 106 5.46 5.62 -17.19
CA PHE A 106 4.52 6.12 -16.19
C PHE A 106 5.19 6.74 -14.97
N PHE A 107 6.52 6.76 -14.91
CA PHE A 107 7.24 7.43 -13.84
C PHE A 107 7.32 8.93 -14.12
N ARG A 108 7.25 9.74 -13.06
CA ARG A 108 7.40 11.20 -13.12
C ARG A 108 8.65 11.71 -12.40
N HIS A 109 9.34 10.82 -11.72
CA HIS A 109 10.61 11.09 -11.05
C HIS A 109 11.69 10.27 -11.73
N GLU A 110 12.91 10.78 -11.68
CA GLU A 110 14.05 10.10 -12.26
C GLU A 110 14.43 8.86 -11.43
N VAL A 111 14.64 7.73 -12.11
CA VAL A 111 15.08 6.47 -11.51
C VAL A 111 16.25 5.93 -12.33
N VAL A 112 17.31 5.55 -11.62
CA VAL A 112 18.49 4.93 -12.20
C VAL A 112 18.80 3.65 -11.42
N THR A 113 18.88 2.54 -12.13
CA THR A 113 19.30 1.26 -11.55
C THR A 113 20.82 1.21 -11.40
N LEU A 114 21.33 0.42 -10.45
CA LEU A 114 22.77 0.23 -10.27
C LEU A 114 23.46 -0.24 -11.58
N PRO A 115 22.93 -1.22 -12.34
CA PRO A 115 23.52 -1.61 -13.62
C PRO A 115 23.56 -0.48 -14.65
N GLU A 116 22.52 0.37 -14.74
CA GLU A 116 22.55 1.54 -15.62
C GLU A 116 23.66 2.51 -15.18
N MET A 117 23.78 2.78 -13.88
CA MET A 117 24.80 3.69 -13.34
C MET A 117 26.24 3.15 -13.51
N GLU A 118 26.42 1.83 -13.47
CA GLU A 118 27.70 1.18 -13.77
C GLU A 118 28.06 1.26 -15.26
N ALA A 119 27.06 1.16 -16.14
CA ALA A 119 27.25 1.23 -17.58
C ALA A 119 27.53 2.66 -18.09
N ASP A 120 26.95 3.68 -17.44
CA ASP A 120 27.18 5.09 -17.76
C ASP A 120 27.53 5.89 -16.49
N ARG A 121 28.82 6.17 -16.34
CA ARG A 121 29.36 6.92 -15.19
C ARG A 121 28.89 8.38 -15.14
N THR A 122 28.37 8.93 -16.25
CA THR A 122 27.83 10.31 -16.25
C THR A 122 26.53 10.40 -15.46
N LEU A 123 25.80 9.28 -15.30
CA LEU A 123 24.54 9.24 -14.56
C LEU A 123 24.71 9.59 -13.08
N ALA A 124 25.81 9.17 -12.45
CA ALA A 124 26.07 9.49 -11.05
C ALA A 124 26.24 11.00 -10.85
N ALA A 125 27.06 11.65 -11.69
CA ALA A 125 27.26 13.10 -11.65
C ALA A 125 25.93 13.84 -11.93
N ARG A 126 25.21 13.42 -12.98
CA ARG A 126 23.91 13.99 -13.35
C ARG A 126 22.91 13.94 -12.20
N MET A 127 22.76 12.79 -11.54
CA MET A 127 21.82 12.62 -10.43
C MET A 127 22.17 13.53 -9.25
N LEU A 128 23.47 13.64 -8.91
CA LEU A 128 23.93 14.49 -7.81
C LEU A 128 23.84 15.99 -8.11
N GLU A 129 24.00 16.39 -9.37
CA GLU A 129 23.89 17.79 -9.81
C GLU A 129 22.44 18.27 -9.90
N ARG A 130 21.54 17.41 -10.39
CA ARG A 130 20.13 17.79 -10.63
C ARG A 130 19.28 17.75 -9.37
N HIS A 131 19.60 16.87 -8.43
CA HIS A 131 18.74 16.56 -7.29
C HIS A 131 19.47 16.84 -5.98
N ALA A 132 18.88 17.62 -5.09
CA ALA A 132 19.50 17.95 -3.80
C ALA A 132 19.51 16.76 -2.82
N GLU A 133 18.55 15.86 -2.97
CA GLU A 133 18.39 14.65 -2.16
C GLU A 133 18.02 13.47 -3.07
N LEU A 134 18.60 12.32 -2.77
CA LEU A 134 18.37 11.06 -3.48
C LEU A 134 17.83 9.98 -2.52
N VAL A 135 17.03 9.08 -3.08
CA VAL A 135 16.44 7.95 -2.36
C VAL A 135 17.02 6.65 -2.89
N PHE A 136 17.60 5.84 -2.01
CA PHE A 136 18.23 4.57 -2.35
C PHE A 136 17.36 3.40 -1.91
N LYS A 137 17.21 2.39 -2.78
CA LYS A 137 16.32 1.25 -2.56
C LYS A 137 16.96 -0.08 -2.93
N PRO A 138 16.73 -1.15 -2.16
CA PRO A 138 16.96 -2.51 -2.64
C PRO A 138 15.92 -2.89 -3.71
N ALA A 139 16.26 -3.81 -4.61
CA ALA A 139 15.38 -4.26 -5.68
C ALA A 139 14.13 -4.96 -5.14
N ARG A 140 14.25 -5.68 -4.02
CA ARG A 140 13.17 -6.45 -3.39
C ARG A 140 12.87 -5.92 -2.00
N GLY A 141 11.62 -6.04 -1.58
CA GLY A 141 11.13 -5.61 -0.27
C GLY A 141 9.95 -4.66 -0.37
N ASN A 142 9.11 -4.63 0.66
CA ASN A 142 7.84 -3.89 0.66
C ASN A 142 7.80 -2.91 1.85
N CYS A 143 6.80 -2.02 1.87
CA CYS A 143 6.52 -1.10 2.99
C CYS A 143 7.64 -0.10 3.30
N GLY A 144 8.52 0.21 2.34
CA GLY A 144 9.61 1.16 2.52
C GLY A 144 10.76 0.68 3.42
N ILE A 145 10.82 -0.62 3.75
CA ILE A 145 11.93 -1.20 4.51
C ILE A 145 13.20 -1.12 3.65
N GLY A 146 14.27 -0.56 4.21
CA GLY A 146 15.56 -0.43 3.52
C GLY A 146 15.70 0.83 2.66
N LEU A 147 14.75 1.76 2.73
CA LEU A 147 14.88 3.10 2.12
C LEU A 147 15.93 3.93 2.86
N VAL A 148 16.80 4.60 2.10
CA VAL A 148 17.72 5.62 2.65
C VAL A 148 17.60 6.90 1.84
N PHE A 149 17.37 8.01 2.55
CA PHE A 149 17.43 9.36 2.01
C PHE A 149 18.83 9.92 2.27
N ALA A 150 19.49 10.44 1.24
CA ALA A 150 20.80 11.05 1.38
C ALA A 150 20.88 12.35 0.58
N ALA A 151 21.37 13.40 1.24
CA ALA A 151 21.67 14.67 0.58
C ALA A 151 22.83 14.46 -0.41
N SER A 152 22.65 14.93 -1.65
CA SER A 152 23.64 14.78 -2.73
C SER A 152 24.99 15.40 -2.39
N ALA A 153 24.99 16.50 -1.63
CA ALA A 153 26.21 17.14 -1.12
C ALA A 153 27.08 16.24 -0.20
N LYS A 154 26.56 15.12 0.30
CA LYS A 154 27.29 14.14 1.12
C LYS A 154 27.80 12.94 0.30
N LEU A 155 27.48 12.88 -0.99
CA LEU A 155 27.82 11.79 -1.89
C LEU A 155 28.87 12.26 -2.89
N LYS A 156 29.57 11.31 -3.53
CA LYS A 156 30.56 11.60 -4.56
C LYS A 156 30.27 10.76 -5.79
N ALA A 157 30.25 11.38 -6.97
CA ALA A 157 29.92 10.70 -8.20
C ALA A 157 30.87 9.53 -8.50
N GLU A 158 32.18 9.72 -8.21
CA GLU A 158 33.21 8.73 -8.56
C GLU A 158 33.05 7.39 -7.84
N ASN A 159 32.43 7.38 -6.65
CA ASN A 159 32.30 6.19 -5.82
C ASN A 159 30.83 5.77 -5.55
N LEU A 160 29.85 6.45 -6.15
CA LEU A 160 28.44 6.19 -5.88
C LEU A 160 28.02 4.74 -6.19
N PRO A 161 28.40 4.12 -7.33
CA PRO A 161 28.06 2.72 -7.61
C PRO A 161 28.62 1.75 -6.57
N ASP A 162 29.88 1.96 -6.15
CA ASP A 162 30.52 1.13 -5.13
C ASP A 162 29.86 1.31 -3.76
N TRP A 163 29.49 2.55 -3.42
CA TRP A 163 28.76 2.89 -2.20
C TRP A 163 27.38 2.22 -2.15
N MET A 164 26.66 2.20 -3.28
CA MET A 164 25.38 1.52 -3.42
C MET A 164 25.53 0.00 -3.26
N ARG A 165 26.49 -0.60 -3.97
CA ARG A 165 26.75 -2.05 -3.92
C ARG A 165 27.11 -2.52 -2.51
N ALA A 166 27.98 -1.78 -1.82
CA ALA A 166 28.40 -2.09 -0.45
C ALA A 166 27.24 -2.05 0.57
N ARG A 167 26.14 -1.35 0.25
CA ARG A 167 24.96 -1.21 1.10
C ARG A 167 23.75 -2.01 0.62
N GLY A 168 23.88 -2.73 -0.50
CA GLY A 168 22.79 -3.52 -1.07
C GLY A 168 21.69 -2.67 -1.69
N PHE A 169 22.02 -1.50 -2.25
CA PHE A 169 21.08 -0.69 -3.02
C PHE A 169 21.17 -1.04 -4.50
N ASP A 170 20.02 -1.28 -5.10
CA ASP A 170 19.88 -1.67 -6.51
C ASP A 170 19.34 -0.51 -7.37
N LEU A 171 18.72 0.49 -6.75
CA LEU A 171 18.18 1.68 -7.40
C LEU A 171 18.50 2.93 -6.61
N VAL A 172 18.64 4.04 -7.35
CA VAL A 172 18.62 5.39 -6.83
C VAL A 172 17.57 6.21 -7.58
N GLU A 173 16.83 7.01 -6.84
CA GLU A 173 15.71 7.79 -7.35
C GLU A 173 15.82 9.24 -6.89
N GLU A 174 15.27 10.15 -7.68
CA GLU A 174 14.95 11.51 -7.24
C GLU A 174 14.01 11.48 -6.03
N SER A 175 14.26 12.35 -5.03
CA SER A 175 13.32 12.56 -3.94
C SER A 175 12.05 13.22 -4.48
N ILE A 176 10.95 12.45 -4.51
CA ILE A 176 9.73 12.85 -5.19
C ILE A 176 9.10 14.08 -4.51
N ARG A 177 8.84 15.11 -5.31
CA ARG A 177 8.00 16.25 -4.91
C ARG A 177 6.53 15.96 -5.21
N GLN A 178 5.71 15.81 -4.18
CA GLN A 178 4.26 15.71 -4.33
C GLN A 178 3.63 17.08 -4.65
N HIS A 179 2.41 17.05 -5.18
CA HIS A 179 1.61 18.23 -5.53
C HIS A 179 1.42 19.15 -4.30
N PRO A 180 1.40 20.49 -4.47
CA PRO A 180 1.23 21.44 -3.36
C PRO A 180 0.04 21.15 -2.45
N ASP A 181 -1.10 20.74 -3.00
CA ASP A 181 -2.29 20.40 -2.20
C ASP A 181 -2.05 19.20 -1.26
N LEU A 182 -1.36 18.15 -1.74
CA LEU A 182 -0.98 17.01 -0.90
C LEU A 182 0.11 17.40 0.10
N GLN A 183 1.02 18.28 -0.29
CA GLN A 183 2.04 18.84 0.60
C GLN A 183 1.41 19.63 1.76
N ALA A 184 0.35 20.40 1.48
CA ALA A 184 -0.41 21.10 2.50
C ALA A 184 -1.18 20.13 3.41
N LEU A 185 -1.78 19.08 2.85
CA LEU A 185 -2.48 18.04 3.61
C LEU A 185 -1.54 17.33 4.60
N SER A 186 -0.42 16.80 4.12
CA SER A 186 0.56 16.13 4.97
C SER A 186 1.99 16.21 4.38
N PRO A 187 2.89 17.01 4.98
CA PRO A 187 4.24 17.19 4.46
C PRO A 187 5.24 16.14 4.94
N SER A 188 4.85 15.21 5.83
CA SER A 188 5.80 14.30 6.49
C SER A 188 6.38 13.21 5.57
N ALA A 189 5.64 12.81 4.54
CA ALA A 189 6.09 11.92 3.49
C ALA A 189 5.36 12.23 2.18
N VAL A 190 5.78 11.55 1.11
CA VAL A 190 5.01 11.46 -0.13
C VAL A 190 3.75 10.64 0.13
N ASN A 191 2.59 11.29 0.02
CA ASN A 191 1.29 10.66 0.17
C ASN A 191 0.84 10.14 -1.18
N THR A 192 0.36 8.91 -1.22
CA THR A 192 0.01 8.25 -2.47
C THR A 192 -1.46 7.89 -2.54
N VAL A 193 -1.95 7.82 -3.78
CA VAL A 193 -3.26 7.25 -4.08
C VAL A 193 -3.05 5.77 -4.39
N ARG A 194 -3.61 4.90 -3.55
CA ARG A 194 -3.71 3.47 -3.78
C ARG A 194 -4.93 3.19 -4.65
N ILE A 195 -4.73 2.70 -5.87
CA ILE A 195 -5.81 2.21 -6.73
C ILE A 195 -5.69 0.71 -6.92
N PHE A 196 -6.75 -0.01 -6.55
CA PHE A 196 -6.84 -1.45 -6.71
C PHE A 196 -7.48 -1.76 -8.05
N THR A 197 -6.82 -2.57 -8.86
CA THR A 197 -7.35 -2.98 -10.17
C THR A 197 -7.47 -4.49 -10.26
N CYS A 198 -8.34 -4.94 -11.17
CA CYS A 198 -8.18 -6.26 -11.76
C CYS A 198 -8.59 -6.31 -13.23
N LEU A 199 -8.08 -7.30 -13.95
CA LEU A 199 -8.51 -7.63 -15.31
C LEU A 199 -9.61 -8.69 -15.26
N ASP A 200 -10.76 -8.39 -15.85
CA ASP A 200 -11.84 -9.36 -16.02
C ASP A 200 -11.50 -10.42 -17.09
N SER A 201 -12.34 -11.44 -17.24
CA SER A 201 -12.12 -12.53 -18.23
C SER A 201 -11.98 -12.03 -19.68
N SER A 202 -12.50 -10.85 -20.00
CA SER A 202 -12.34 -10.19 -21.32
C SER A 202 -11.06 -9.35 -21.44
N GLY A 203 -10.25 -9.25 -20.39
CA GLY A 203 -9.05 -8.44 -20.35
C GLY A 203 -9.29 -6.95 -20.06
N ARG A 204 -10.53 -6.57 -19.69
CA ARG A 204 -10.86 -5.18 -19.35
C ARG A 204 -10.46 -4.88 -17.90
N CYS A 205 -9.82 -3.74 -17.71
CA CYS A 205 -9.47 -3.22 -16.39
C CYS A 205 -10.70 -2.75 -15.61
N ARG A 206 -10.88 -3.28 -14.40
CA ARG A 206 -11.86 -2.90 -13.38
C ARG A 206 -11.16 -2.27 -12.20
N ILE A 207 -11.75 -1.22 -11.62
CA ILE A 207 -11.31 -0.66 -10.34
C ILE A 207 -12.08 -1.34 -9.23
N LEU A 208 -11.35 -1.84 -8.24
CA LEU A 208 -11.88 -2.44 -7.03
C LEU A 208 -11.98 -1.43 -5.88
N GLY A 209 -11.34 -0.27 -6.03
CA GLY A 209 -11.44 0.85 -5.11
C GLY A 209 -10.23 1.78 -5.17
N CYS A 210 -10.41 2.97 -4.60
CA CYS A 210 -9.40 4.03 -4.54
C CYS A 210 -9.25 4.54 -3.11
N ARG A 211 -8.02 4.71 -2.63
CA ARG A 211 -7.73 5.17 -1.26
C ARG A 211 -6.60 6.17 -1.27
N LEU A 212 -6.76 7.26 -0.53
CA LEU A 212 -5.67 8.17 -0.25
C LEU A 212 -4.94 7.67 1.00
N ARG A 213 -3.66 7.33 0.88
CA ARG A 213 -2.80 7.03 2.03
C ARG A 213 -2.17 8.33 2.50
N ILE A 214 -2.26 8.61 3.80
CA ILE A 214 -1.91 9.92 4.37
C ILE A 214 -0.96 9.69 5.55
N SER A 215 0.27 10.17 5.41
CA SER A 215 1.30 10.08 6.44
C SER A 215 0.96 10.93 7.66
N VAL A 216 1.33 10.47 8.86
CA VAL A 216 1.14 11.17 10.13
C VAL A 216 2.46 11.15 10.89
N ASN A 217 3.26 12.21 10.77
CA ASN A 217 4.60 12.32 11.37
C ASN A 217 5.49 11.11 11.07
N SER A 218 5.41 10.61 9.84
CA SER A 218 6.15 9.43 9.37
C SER A 218 6.80 9.75 8.04
N SER A 219 7.94 9.15 7.74
CA SER A 219 8.63 9.24 6.45
C SER A 219 8.04 8.33 5.37
N VAL A 220 6.96 7.59 5.69
CA VAL A 220 6.17 6.77 4.77
C VAL A 220 4.68 7.00 5.03
N ASP A 221 3.81 6.61 4.11
CA ASP A 221 2.34 6.80 4.20
C ASP A 221 1.56 5.51 4.55
N ASN A 222 2.23 4.38 4.70
CA ASN A 222 1.59 3.07 4.90
C ASN A 222 0.86 2.95 6.25
N MET A 223 -0.37 2.41 6.26
CA MET A 223 -1.14 2.17 7.49
C MET A 223 -0.40 1.32 8.54
N ALA A 224 0.44 0.38 8.09
CA ALA A 224 1.24 -0.47 8.99
C ALA A 224 2.25 0.33 9.85
N ALA A 225 2.64 1.52 9.39
CA ALA A 225 3.48 2.46 10.14
C ALA A 225 2.68 3.41 11.04
N GLY A 226 1.37 3.18 11.19
CA GLY A 226 0.49 3.99 12.05
C GLY A 226 -0.15 5.19 11.36
N ASN A 227 -0.07 5.24 10.02
CA ASN A 227 -0.64 6.29 9.17
C ASN A 227 -2.12 6.06 8.83
N LEU A 228 -2.73 7.04 8.19
CA LEU A 228 -4.14 7.07 7.81
C LEU A 228 -4.34 6.53 6.38
N ALA A 229 -5.51 5.97 6.12
CA ALA A 229 -6.05 5.82 4.77
C ALA A 229 -7.49 6.31 4.73
N ALA A 230 -7.86 7.06 3.68
CA ALA A 230 -9.19 7.62 3.51
C ALA A 230 -9.86 7.08 2.21
N PRO A 231 -11.19 6.91 2.20
CA PRO A 231 -11.90 6.45 1.00
C PRO A 231 -11.95 7.56 -0.05
N VAL A 232 -11.69 7.19 -1.30
CA VAL A 232 -11.79 8.10 -2.45
C VAL A 232 -12.92 7.60 -3.34
N ASP A 233 -13.82 8.51 -3.72
CA ASP A 233 -14.85 8.24 -4.70
C ASP A 233 -14.24 8.14 -6.11
N GLU A 234 -14.47 7.02 -6.80
CA GLU A 234 -13.86 6.75 -8.12
C GLU A 234 -14.30 7.77 -9.17
N VAL A 235 -15.55 8.25 -9.10
CA VAL A 235 -16.11 9.12 -10.14
C VAL A 235 -15.54 10.53 -10.03
N THR A 236 -15.42 11.06 -8.82
CA THR A 236 -15.08 12.46 -8.57
C THR A 236 -13.62 12.69 -8.16
N GLY A 237 -12.94 11.66 -7.64
CA GLY A 237 -11.60 11.80 -7.06
C GLY A 237 -11.59 12.54 -5.73
N ARG A 238 -12.76 12.72 -5.10
CA ARG A 238 -12.87 13.34 -3.78
C ARG A 238 -12.78 12.29 -2.69
N VAL A 239 -12.08 12.66 -1.62
CA VAL A 239 -12.12 11.89 -0.38
C VAL A 239 -13.51 11.99 0.22
N CYS A 240 -14.20 10.86 0.34
CA CYS A 240 -15.63 10.79 0.67
C CYS A 240 -15.91 10.26 2.10
N GLY A 241 -14.90 10.30 2.97
CA GLY A 241 -15.01 9.92 4.37
C GLY A 241 -13.71 10.18 5.14
N PRO A 242 -13.68 9.92 6.45
CA PRO A 242 -12.54 10.22 7.29
C PRO A 242 -11.34 9.30 6.99
N GLY A 243 -10.15 9.74 7.37
CA GLY A 243 -8.99 8.87 7.46
C GLY A 243 -9.17 7.85 8.59
N VAL A 244 -8.78 6.60 8.36
CA VAL A 244 -8.82 5.54 9.38
C VAL A 244 -7.46 4.91 9.60
N TYR A 245 -7.26 4.36 10.80
CA TYR A 245 -6.09 3.57 11.16
C TYR A 245 -6.38 2.08 11.10
N SER A 246 -5.34 1.25 10.95
CA SER A 246 -5.47 -0.20 11.21
C SER A 246 -5.45 -0.54 12.71
N ASP A 247 -5.19 0.45 13.55
CA ASP A 247 -5.22 0.35 15.00
C ASP A 247 -6.62 0.68 15.51
N ILE A 248 -7.33 -0.34 16.01
CA ILE A 248 -8.70 -0.18 16.49
C ILE A 248 -8.84 0.67 17.75
N THR A 249 -7.73 1.01 18.42
CA THR A 249 -7.78 1.90 19.59
C THR A 249 -7.79 3.38 19.21
N LYS A 250 -7.61 3.70 17.93
CA LYS A 250 -7.70 5.06 17.41
C LYS A 250 -9.05 5.30 16.74
N THR A 251 -9.53 6.54 16.80
CA THR A 251 -10.75 6.95 16.11
C THR A 251 -10.46 7.39 14.67
N PRO A 252 -11.45 7.28 13.77
CA PRO A 252 -11.38 7.94 12.46
C PRO A 252 -11.18 9.45 12.60
N GLU A 253 -10.46 10.06 11.65
CA GLU A 253 -10.06 11.47 11.65
C GLU A 253 -10.56 12.15 10.36
N PRO A 254 -11.57 13.04 10.41
CA PRO A 254 -12.00 13.81 9.24
C PRO A 254 -11.04 14.95 8.90
N VAL A 255 -10.15 15.30 9.83
CA VAL A 255 -9.14 16.36 9.72
C VAL A 255 -7.78 15.76 10.07
N HIS A 256 -6.73 16.14 9.36
CA HIS A 256 -5.40 15.63 9.62
C HIS A 256 -4.91 16.03 11.03
N PRO A 257 -4.50 15.07 11.88
CA PRO A 257 -4.27 15.32 13.31
C PRO A 257 -3.06 16.21 13.62
N VAL A 258 -2.16 16.42 12.66
CA VAL A 258 -0.98 17.30 12.80
C VAL A 258 -1.16 18.65 12.11
N THR A 259 -1.47 18.66 10.81
CA THR A 259 -1.60 19.88 10.00
C THR A 259 -2.93 20.62 10.17
N GLY A 260 -3.98 19.96 10.68
CA GLY A 260 -5.31 20.55 10.80
C GLY A 260 -6.06 20.71 9.47
N VAL A 261 -5.52 20.18 8.36
CA VAL A 261 -6.16 20.27 7.04
C VAL A 261 -7.28 19.22 6.92
N PRO A 262 -8.46 19.56 6.39
CA PRO A 262 -9.53 18.60 6.14
C PRO A 262 -9.07 17.45 5.24
N ILE A 263 -9.30 16.22 5.71
CA ILE A 263 -9.12 15.00 4.91
C ILE A 263 -10.39 14.75 4.10
N GLU A 264 -11.54 14.78 4.77
CA GLU A 264 -12.83 14.59 4.12
C GLU A 264 -13.16 15.77 3.21
N GLY A 265 -13.58 15.48 1.97
CA GLY A 265 -13.81 16.48 0.93
C GLY A 265 -12.57 16.90 0.15
N PHE A 266 -11.36 16.44 0.53
CA PHE A 266 -10.12 16.72 -0.21
C PHE A 266 -10.23 16.23 -1.65
N GLN A 267 -9.93 17.11 -2.61
CA GLN A 267 -9.92 16.79 -4.03
C GLN A 267 -8.52 16.31 -4.43
N ILE A 268 -8.42 15.10 -4.98
CA ILE A 268 -7.16 14.63 -5.55
C ILE A 268 -6.91 15.34 -6.88
N PRO A 269 -5.76 16.03 -7.05
CA PRO A 269 -5.39 16.65 -8.32
C PRO A 269 -5.15 15.60 -9.42
N TYR A 270 -5.43 15.97 -10.67
CA TYR A 270 -5.22 15.12 -11.86
C TYR A 270 -5.90 13.75 -11.78
N TRP A 271 -7.12 13.71 -11.20
CA TRP A 271 -7.82 12.46 -10.96
C TRP A 271 -8.13 11.66 -12.23
N PRO A 272 -8.71 12.25 -13.30
CA PRO A 272 -8.93 11.52 -14.55
C PRO A 272 -7.64 10.94 -15.15
N GLU A 273 -6.54 11.66 -15.07
CA GLU A 273 -5.22 11.24 -15.55
C GLU A 273 -4.68 10.08 -14.73
N ALA A 274 -4.88 10.09 -13.41
CA ALA A 274 -4.47 9.00 -12.53
C ALA A 274 -5.24 7.71 -12.86
N LEU A 275 -6.54 7.81 -13.14
CA LEU A 275 -7.36 6.68 -13.59
C LEU A 275 -6.93 6.15 -14.96
N ALA A 276 -6.64 7.04 -15.92
CA ALA A 276 -6.15 6.66 -17.24
C ALA A 276 -4.82 5.92 -17.14
N LEU A 277 -3.88 6.45 -16.35
CA LEU A 277 -2.57 5.88 -16.10
C LEU A 277 -2.67 4.44 -15.56
N VAL A 278 -3.49 4.18 -14.54
CA VAL A 278 -3.60 2.81 -13.99
C VAL A 278 -4.33 1.85 -14.90
N ARG A 279 -5.27 2.32 -15.72
CA ARG A 279 -5.94 1.46 -16.73
C ARG A 279 -4.93 0.98 -17.76
N GLU A 280 -4.10 1.89 -18.23
CA GLU A 280 -3.07 1.57 -19.20
C GLU A 280 -1.98 0.67 -18.59
N ALA A 281 -1.51 0.98 -17.38
CA ALA A 281 -0.53 0.16 -16.68
C ALA A 281 -1.06 -1.26 -16.41
N ALA A 282 -2.31 -1.41 -15.93
CA ALA A 282 -2.91 -2.71 -15.68
C ALA A 282 -3.04 -3.60 -16.92
N ALA A 283 -3.16 -3.01 -18.11
CA ALA A 283 -3.29 -3.76 -19.36
C ALA A 283 -1.95 -4.26 -19.92
N LEU A 284 -0.81 -3.70 -19.49
CA LEU A 284 0.51 -4.03 -20.07
C LEU A 284 0.98 -5.46 -19.79
N HIS A 285 0.70 -5.96 -18.58
CA HIS A 285 1.16 -7.27 -18.12
C HIS A 285 -0.02 -8.12 -17.66
N PRO A 286 -0.86 -8.61 -18.59
CA PRO A 286 -2.12 -9.28 -18.27
C PRO A 286 -1.98 -10.61 -17.52
N GLN A 287 -0.76 -11.17 -17.43
CA GLN A 287 -0.43 -12.28 -16.55
C GLN A 287 -0.52 -11.93 -15.05
N ASN A 288 -0.44 -10.64 -14.71
CA ASN A 288 -0.65 -10.11 -13.36
C ASN A 288 -2.00 -9.39 -13.31
N ARG A 289 -3.05 -10.16 -13.02
CA ARG A 289 -4.43 -9.73 -13.21
C ARG A 289 -4.98 -8.85 -12.11
N SER A 290 -4.36 -8.72 -10.95
CA SER A 290 -4.87 -7.82 -9.90
C SER A 290 -3.76 -7.12 -9.13
N ILE A 291 -3.70 -5.80 -9.25
CA ILE A 291 -2.57 -5.01 -8.77
C ILE A 291 -3.10 -3.84 -7.95
N GLY A 292 -2.48 -3.61 -6.79
CA GLY A 292 -2.63 -2.38 -6.01
C GLY A 292 -1.54 -1.39 -6.41
N TRP A 293 -1.91 -0.38 -7.18
CA TRP A 293 -1.00 0.64 -7.70
C TRP A 293 -0.80 1.75 -6.68
N ASP A 294 0.46 2.12 -6.44
CA ASP A 294 0.81 3.32 -5.70
C ASP A 294 1.14 4.43 -6.66
N ILE A 295 0.27 5.44 -6.67
CA ILE A 295 0.37 6.60 -7.53
C ILE A 295 0.78 7.79 -6.68
N VAL A 296 1.84 8.46 -7.08
CA VAL A 296 2.14 9.81 -6.59
C VAL A 296 1.48 10.82 -7.51
N ILE A 297 0.93 11.88 -6.91
CA ILE A 297 0.48 13.06 -7.65
C ILE A 297 1.55 14.13 -7.49
N THR A 298 2.27 14.44 -8.57
CA THR A 298 3.31 15.49 -8.59
C THR A 298 2.72 16.79 -9.14
N PRO A 299 3.46 17.92 -9.10
CA PRO A 299 3.06 19.15 -9.78
C PRO A 299 2.77 18.95 -11.28
N ASP A 300 3.47 18.02 -11.93
CA ASP A 300 3.43 17.77 -13.37
C ASP A 300 2.50 16.60 -13.77
N GLY A 301 1.72 16.08 -12.82
CA GLY A 301 0.74 15.02 -13.04
C GLY A 301 0.99 13.74 -12.23
N PRO A 302 0.18 12.70 -12.45
CA PRO A 302 0.32 11.43 -11.75
C PRO A 302 1.50 10.62 -12.28
N GLY A 303 2.13 9.85 -11.39
CA GLY A 303 3.17 8.88 -11.72
C GLY A 303 3.14 7.64 -10.83
N LEU A 304 3.68 6.52 -11.32
CA LEU A 304 3.80 5.29 -10.52
C LEU A 304 4.98 5.36 -9.55
N ILE A 305 4.80 4.73 -8.39
CA ILE A 305 5.89 4.36 -7.47
C ILE A 305 6.09 2.84 -7.48
N GLU A 306 5.01 2.08 -7.28
CA GLU A 306 5.07 0.60 -7.22
C GLU A 306 3.73 -0.03 -7.63
N GLY A 307 3.80 -1.30 -8.07
CA GLY A 307 2.64 -2.15 -8.32
C GLY A 307 2.67 -3.37 -7.40
N ASN A 308 1.68 -3.50 -6.51
CA ASN A 308 1.65 -4.54 -5.49
C ASN A 308 0.77 -5.71 -5.92
N HIS A 309 1.37 -6.88 -6.12
CA HIS A 309 0.65 -8.12 -6.43
C HIS A 309 -0.08 -8.72 -5.21
N ASP A 310 0.35 -8.38 -4.00
CA ASP A 310 -0.16 -8.84 -2.70
C ASP A 310 -0.77 -7.68 -1.88
N TRP A 311 -1.47 -6.78 -2.58
CA TRP A 311 -2.04 -5.57 -2.02
C TRP A 311 -2.91 -5.79 -0.76
N CYS A 312 -2.89 -4.81 0.15
CA CYS A 312 -3.39 -4.97 1.51
C CYS A 312 -4.92 -4.80 1.63
N LYS A 313 -5.61 -5.86 2.04
CA LYS A 313 -7.05 -5.86 2.39
C LYS A 313 -7.50 -4.82 3.42
N LEU A 314 -6.62 -4.40 4.33
CA LEU A 314 -6.98 -3.43 5.37
C LEU A 314 -7.17 -2.05 4.75
N VAL A 315 -6.20 -1.60 3.93
CA VAL A 315 -6.28 -0.35 3.17
C VAL A 315 -7.51 -0.38 2.26
N TRP A 316 -7.82 -1.52 1.67
CA TRP A 316 -8.96 -1.68 0.78
C TRP A 316 -10.31 -1.54 1.48
N GLN A 317 -10.53 -2.21 2.61
CA GLN A 317 -11.86 -2.34 3.22
C GLN A 317 -12.11 -1.41 4.42
N LEU A 318 -11.09 -1.10 5.24
CA LEU A 318 -11.28 -0.30 6.45
C LEU A 318 -11.77 1.13 6.17
N PRO A 319 -11.21 1.88 5.19
CA PRO A 319 -11.60 3.28 5.00
C PRO A 319 -13.05 3.49 4.60
N ILE A 320 -13.68 2.49 3.97
CA ILE A 320 -15.12 2.53 3.66
C ILE A 320 -15.98 1.79 4.69
N GLY A 321 -15.36 1.16 5.69
CA GLY A 321 -16.07 0.43 6.74
C GLY A 321 -16.89 -0.78 6.26
N GLN A 322 -16.55 -1.39 5.12
CA GLN A 322 -17.35 -2.44 4.50
C GLN A 322 -16.51 -3.61 3.98
N GLY A 323 -17.03 -4.83 4.14
CA GLY A 323 -16.49 -6.02 3.51
C GLY A 323 -16.70 -6.03 1.99
N LEU A 324 -15.61 -6.09 1.22
CA LEU A 324 -15.62 -5.99 -0.24
C LEU A 324 -15.34 -7.33 -0.96
N LYS A 325 -15.42 -8.46 -0.24
CA LYS A 325 -15.05 -9.76 -0.81
C LYS A 325 -15.78 -10.11 -2.11
N HIS A 326 -17.04 -9.68 -2.26
CA HIS A 326 -17.83 -9.88 -3.47
C HIS A 326 -17.16 -9.29 -4.73
N MET A 327 -16.44 -8.17 -4.60
CA MET A 327 -15.75 -7.54 -5.73
C MET A 327 -14.60 -8.40 -6.29
N LEU A 328 -14.07 -9.35 -5.51
CA LEU A 328 -13.05 -10.28 -6.00
C LEU A 328 -13.62 -11.26 -7.03
N GLU A 329 -14.94 -11.46 -7.04
CA GLU A 329 -15.64 -12.30 -8.01
C GLU A 329 -15.74 -11.61 -9.37
N GLU A 330 -15.72 -10.28 -9.41
CA GLU A 330 -15.72 -9.49 -10.66
C GLU A 330 -14.42 -9.66 -11.48
N CYS A 331 -13.38 -10.18 -10.84
CA CYS A 331 -12.10 -10.48 -11.47
C CYS A 331 -12.02 -11.89 -12.05
N ALA A 332 -13.05 -12.72 -11.84
CA ALA A 332 -13.08 -14.14 -12.19
C ALA A 332 -13.36 -14.39 -13.68
#